data_AF-A0A392PR33-F1
#
_entry.id   AF-A0A392PR33-F1
#
_cell.length_a   1.000
_cell.length_b   1.000
_cell.length_c   1.000
_cell.angle_alpha   90.00
_cell.angle_beta   90.00
_cell.angle_gamma   90.00
#
_symmetry.space_group_name_H-M   'P 1'
#
loop_
_entity.id
_entity.type
_entity.pdbx_description
1 polymer ?
#
loop_
_entity_poly.entity_id
_entity_poly.type
_entity_poly.pdbx_seq_one_letter_code
_entity_poly.pdbx_strand_id
1 'polypeptide(L)'
;MRSTTLQAIKIAKHFGAVVFYDVNLPMPLWHSQEETKTFIQQVWNLADIIEVTKQELEFLCGITPSEEFDTKNNARSKFVHYEPEVVAPLWHENLKVLFVTNGTSKIHYYTAEFDGSVRG
;
A
#
# COMPACT_ATOMS: atom_id res chain seq x y z
N MET A 1 -12.42 -8.55 -16.08
CA MET A 1 -11.06 -8.10 -15.67
C MET A 1 -10.62 -8.72 -14.35
N ARG A 2 -11.37 -8.54 -13.24
CA ARG A 2 -10.97 -9.01 -11.90
C ARG A 2 -10.45 -10.47 -11.84
N SER A 3 -11.20 -11.43 -12.36
CA SER A 3 -10.80 -12.86 -12.34
C SER A 3 -9.59 -13.18 -13.23
N THR A 4 -9.52 -12.56 -14.42
CA THR A 4 -8.41 -12.76 -15.38
C THR A 4 -7.09 -12.27 -14.81
N THR A 5 -7.08 -11.09 -14.18
CA THR A 5 -5.88 -10.53 -13.55
C THR A 5 -5.38 -11.41 -12.41
N LEU A 6 -6.27 -11.88 -11.53
CA LEU A 6 -5.91 -12.79 -10.44
C LEU A 6 -5.32 -14.10 -10.97
N GLN A 7 -5.88 -14.65 -12.06
CA GLN A 7 -5.33 -15.86 -12.68
C GLN A 7 -3.94 -15.62 -13.29
N ALA A 8 -3.73 -14.49 -13.96
CA ALA A 8 -2.44 -14.13 -14.51
C ALA A 8 -1.36 -14.00 -13.42
N ILE A 9 -1.69 -13.34 -12.30
CA ILE A 9 -0.79 -13.23 -11.14
C ILE A 9 -0.44 -14.62 -10.59
N LYS A 10 -1.42 -15.51 -10.41
CA LYS A 10 -1.18 -16.88 -9.95
C LYS A 10 -0.25 -17.66 -10.86
N ILE A 11 -0.46 -17.57 -12.18
CA ILE A 11 0.41 -18.22 -13.18
C ILE A 11 1.82 -17.64 -13.09
N ALA A 12 1.97 -16.32 -13.04
CA ALA A 12 3.27 -15.67 -12.94
C ALA A 12 4.03 -16.12 -11.67
N LYS A 13 3.37 -16.13 -10.51
CA LYS A 13 3.95 -16.61 -9.26
C LYS A 13 4.33 -18.09 -9.31
N HIS A 14 3.54 -18.93 -9.98
CA HIS A 14 3.87 -20.34 -10.16
C HIS A 14 5.21 -20.52 -10.89
N PHE A 15 5.57 -19.62 -11.80
CA PHE A 15 6.87 -19.59 -12.47
C PHE A 15 7.94 -18.76 -11.75
N GLY A 16 7.70 -18.39 -10.48
CA GLY A 16 8.68 -17.68 -9.65
C GLY A 16 8.75 -16.17 -9.88
N ALA A 17 7.76 -15.57 -10.56
CA ALA A 17 7.72 -14.12 -10.73
C ALA A 17 7.51 -13.40 -9.39
N VAL A 18 8.16 -12.24 -9.26
CA VAL A 18 7.91 -11.27 -8.17
C VAL A 18 6.79 -10.33 -8.60
N VAL A 19 5.79 -10.17 -7.75
CA VAL A 19 4.61 -9.34 -8.02
C VAL A 19 4.74 -8.02 -7.28
N PHE A 20 4.87 -6.94 -8.05
CA PHE A 20 4.74 -5.58 -7.55
C PHE A 20 3.29 -5.11 -7.70
N TYR A 21 2.72 -4.56 -6.64
CA TYR A 21 1.36 -4.04 -6.63
C TYR A 21 1.34 -2.59 -6.16
N ASP A 22 1.10 -1.68 -7.11
CA ASP A 22 0.71 -0.30 -6.84
C ASP A 22 -0.81 -0.25 -6.67
N VAL A 23 -1.28 0.13 -5.48
CA VAL A 23 -2.71 0.13 -5.15
C VAL A 23 -3.48 1.18 -5.94
N ASN A 24 -2.88 2.36 -6.10
CA ASN A 24 -3.39 3.53 -6.83
C ASN A 24 -4.93 3.59 -6.89
N LEU A 25 -5.53 3.98 -5.77
CA LEU A 25 -6.95 3.87 -5.48
C LEU A 25 -7.73 5.15 -5.84
N PRO A 26 -8.43 5.19 -6.98
CA PRO A 26 -9.34 6.28 -7.29
C PRO A 26 -10.65 6.10 -6.53
N MET A 27 -10.69 6.54 -5.27
CA MET A 27 -11.87 6.45 -4.39
C MET A 27 -13.23 6.80 -5.06
N PRO A 28 -13.34 7.83 -5.92
CA PRO A 28 -14.61 8.17 -6.59
C PRO A 28 -15.15 7.10 -7.56
N LEU A 29 -14.32 6.13 -7.97
CA LEU A 29 -14.72 5.10 -8.95
C LEU A 29 -15.29 3.83 -8.30
N TRP A 30 -15.37 3.76 -6.97
CA TRP A 30 -15.83 2.59 -6.24
C TRP A 30 -17.22 2.78 -5.64
N HIS A 31 -18.05 1.73 -5.67
CA HIS A 31 -19.42 1.80 -5.15
C HIS A 31 -19.48 1.89 -3.62
N SER A 32 -18.54 1.24 -2.92
CA SER A 32 -18.42 1.33 -1.46
C SER A 32 -16.98 1.08 -0.99
N GLN A 33 -16.70 1.52 0.23
CA GLN A 33 -15.39 1.29 0.86
C GLN A 33 -15.15 -0.20 1.16
N GLU A 34 -16.20 -0.94 1.52
CA GLU A 34 -16.14 -2.37 1.81
C GLU A 34 -15.82 -3.20 0.56
N GLU A 35 -16.45 -2.88 -0.58
CA GLU A 35 -16.14 -3.53 -1.86
C GLU A 35 -14.68 -3.29 -2.23
N THR A 36 -14.23 -2.05 -2.06
CA THR A 36 -12.86 -1.61 -2.35
C THR A 36 -11.84 -2.40 -1.52
N LYS A 37 -12.01 -2.44 -0.20
CA LYS A 37 -11.11 -3.17 0.71
C LYS A 37 -11.07 -4.67 0.40
N THR A 38 -12.23 -5.26 0.12
CA THR A 38 -12.33 -6.68 -0.25
C THR A 38 -11.53 -6.96 -1.52
N PHE A 39 -11.63 -6.08 -2.52
CA PHE A 39 -10.89 -6.24 -3.77
C PHE A 39 -9.38 -6.07 -3.58
N ILE A 40 -8.95 -5.02 -2.87
CA ILE A 40 -7.54 -4.78 -2.56
C ILE A 40 -6.96 -6.03 -1.88
N GLN A 41 -7.64 -6.58 -0.87
CA GLN A 41 -7.15 -7.74 -0.11
C GLN A 41 -6.89 -8.98 -0.99
N GLN A 42 -7.67 -9.17 -2.06
CA GLN A 42 -7.48 -10.31 -2.98
C GLN A 42 -6.15 -10.25 -3.73
N VAL A 43 -5.74 -9.06 -4.17
CA VAL A 43 -4.46 -8.84 -4.86
C VAL A 43 -3.32 -8.68 -3.85
N TRP A 44 -3.60 -8.01 -2.73
CA TRP A 44 -2.67 -7.78 -1.63
C TRP A 44 -1.97 -9.07 -1.20
N ASN A 45 -2.74 -10.12 -0.89
CA ASN A 45 -2.20 -11.41 -0.44
C ASN A 45 -1.32 -12.14 -1.47
N LEU A 46 -1.35 -11.71 -2.74
CA LEU A 46 -0.55 -12.28 -3.83
C LEU A 46 0.69 -11.43 -4.13
N ALA A 47 0.79 -10.19 -3.64
CA ALA A 47 1.90 -9.31 -3.91
C ALA A 47 3.15 -9.69 -3.10
N ASP A 48 4.33 -9.42 -3.63
CA ASP A 48 5.60 -9.57 -2.92
C ASP A 48 6.16 -8.20 -2.52
N ILE A 49 5.81 -7.15 -3.28
CA ILE A 49 6.17 -5.77 -3.02
C ILE A 49 4.92 -4.94 -3.25
N ILE A 50 4.61 -4.04 -2.32
CA ILE A 50 3.42 -3.19 -2.41
C ILE A 50 3.83 -1.73 -2.30
N GLU A 51 3.20 -0.87 -3.08
CA GLU A 51 3.25 0.58 -2.93
C GLU A 51 1.86 1.12 -2.62
N VAL A 52 1.79 1.97 -1.60
CA VAL A 52 0.61 2.77 -1.25
C VAL A 52 1.04 4.21 -1.00
N THR A 53 0.12 5.14 -1.16
CA THR A 53 0.23 6.48 -0.58
C THR A 53 -0.08 6.44 0.92
N LYS A 54 0.32 7.48 1.65
CA LYS A 54 -0.05 7.66 3.06
C LYS A 54 -1.57 7.58 3.26
N GLN A 55 -2.34 8.20 2.39
CA GLN A 55 -3.81 8.25 2.49
C GLN A 55 -4.43 6.88 2.24
N GLU A 56 -3.87 6.09 1.33
CA GLU A 56 -4.29 4.70 1.12
C GLU A 56 -3.93 3.82 2.31
N LEU A 57 -2.74 3.99 2.90
CA LEU A 57 -2.38 3.30 4.14
C LEU A 57 -3.37 3.65 5.26
N GLU A 58 -3.64 4.93 5.47
CA GLU A 58 -4.61 5.41 6.47
C GLU A 58 -6.01 4.79 6.21
N PHE A 59 -6.47 4.78 4.96
CA PHE A 59 -7.72 4.15 4.57
C PHE A 59 -7.77 2.65 4.91
N LEU A 60 -6.69 1.91 4.61
CA LEU A 60 -6.57 0.48 4.88
C LEU A 60 -6.55 0.19 6.39
N CYS A 61 -5.81 0.98 7.17
CA CYS A 61 -5.73 0.89 8.62
C CYS A 61 -6.96 1.45 9.36
N GLY A 62 -7.91 2.11 8.65
CA GLY A 62 -9.07 2.75 9.26
C GLY A 62 -8.74 4.02 10.04
N ILE A 63 -7.62 4.66 9.72
CA ILE A 63 -7.16 5.91 10.31
C ILE A 63 -7.82 7.06 9.54
N THR A 64 -8.39 8.03 10.26
CA THR A 64 -8.87 9.27 9.63
C THR A 64 -7.68 10.14 9.23
N PRO A 65 -7.52 10.50 7.95
CA PRO A 65 -6.44 11.36 7.50
C PRO A 65 -6.45 12.68 8.25
N SER A 66 -5.27 13.10 8.73
CA SER A 66 -5.10 14.41 9.38
C SER A 66 -4.98 15.56 8.36
N GLU A 67 -4.80 15.24 7.08
CA GLU A 67 -4.57 16.18 5.99
C GLU A 67 -4.94 15.58 4.63
N GLU A 68 -5.20 16.46 3.66
CA GLU A 68 -5.36 16.07 2.25
C GLU A 68 -4.02 15.83 1.57
N PHE A 69 -4.01 14.94 0.58
CA PHE A 69 -2.86 14.73 -0.29
C PHE A 69 -2.54 16.00 -1.08
N ASP A 70 -1.32 16.51 -0.95
CA ASP A 70 -0.85 17.68 -1.67
C ASP A 70 0.63 17.53 -2.01
N THR A 71 0.97 17.70 -3.29
CA THR A 71 2.34 17.61 -3.80
C THR A 71 3.11 18.92 -3.71
N LYS A 72 2.45 20.03 -3.38
CA LYS A 72 3.06 21.37 -3.28
C LYS A 72 3.56 21.67 -1.87
N ASN A 73 2.91 21.12 -0.85
CA ASN A 73 3.28 21.32 0.54
C ASN A 73 4.07 20.13 1.10
N ASN A 74 5.39 20.30 1.17
CA ASN A 74 6.34 19.30 1.66
C ASN A 74 6.70 19.49 3.16
N ALA A 75 5.79 20.02 3.98
CA ALA A 75 6.05 20.22 5.40
C ALA A 75 6.41 18.88 6.09
N ARG A 76 7.45 18.86 6.92
CA ARG A 76 7.89 17.64 7.63
C ARG A 76 6.80 16.97 8.45
N SER A 77 5.85 17.74 8.98
CA SER A 77 4.70 17.25 9.74
C SER A 77 3.80 16.31 8.93
N LYS A 78 3.82 16.38 7.60
CA LYS A 78 3.05 15.52 6.72
C LYS A 78 3.56 14.08 6.67
N PHE A 79 4.83 13.90 6.98
CA PHE A 79 5.57 12.65 6.78
C PHE A 79 5.71 11.88 8.09
N VAL A 80 4.57 11.48 8.62
CA VAL A 80 4.50 10.58 9.78
C VAL A 80 4.90 9.19 9.31
N HIS A 81 5.96 8.65 9.92
CA HIS A 81 6.23 7.22 9.86
C HIS A 81 5.36 6.57 10.93
N TYR A 82 4.53 5.61 10.54
CA TYR A 82 3.70 4.90 11.52
C TYR A 82 4.54 3.81 12.18
N GLU A 83 4.26 3.55 13.45
CA GLU A 83 4.91 2.43 14.15
C GLU A 83 4.50 1.09 13.52
N PRO A 84 5.39 0.07 13.54
CA PRO A 84 5.13 -1.23 12.93
C PRO A 84 3.81 -1.89 13.37
N GLU A 85 3.34 -1.66 14.60
CA GLU A 85 2.09 -2.22 15.12
C GLU A 85 0.86 -1.73 14.35
N VAL A 86 0.92 -0.53 13.77
CA VAL A 86 -0.16 0.04 12.94
C VAL A 86 -0.24 -0.66 11.59
N VAL A 87 0.92 -1.07 11.05
CA VAL A 87 1.07 -1.68 9.74
C VAL A 87 0.96 -3.20 9.79
N ALA A 88 1.27 -3.80 10.95
CA ALA A 88 1.26 -5.25 11.17
C ALA A 88 -0.02 -5.97 10.69
N PRO A 89 -1.24 -5.42 10.83
CA PRO A 89 -2.45 -6.07 10.30
C PRO A 89 -2.48 -6.22 8.78
N LEU A 90 -1.71 -5.41 8.05
CA LEU A 90 -1.59 -5.49 6.59
C LEU A 90 -0.50 -6.48 6.15
N TRP A 91 0.31 -6.99 7.07
CA TRP A 91 1.41 -7.88 6.74
C TRP A 91 0.93 -9.29 6.40
N HIS A 92 1.61 -9.94 5.45
CA HIS A 92 1.38 -11.35 5.11
C HIS A 92 2.69 -12.03 4.72
N GLU A 93 2.71 -13.37 4.73
CA GLU A 93 3.92 -14.18 4.60
C GLU A 93 4.74 -13.93 3.32
N ASN A 94 4.08 -13.54 2.22
CA ASN A 94 4.74 -13.30 0.93
C ASN A 94 5.26 -11.87 0.78
N LEU A 95 4.80 -10.93 1.63
CA LEU A 95 5.18 -9.54 1.54
C LEU A 95 6.63 -9.37 1.97
N LYS A 96 7.45 -8.82 1.09
CA LYS A 96 8.86 -8.53 1.37
C LYS A 96 9.04 -7.09 1.82
N VAL A 97 8.36 -6.17 1.14
CA VAL A 97 8.45 -4.74 1.40
C VAL A 97 7.12 -4.05 1.11
N LEU A 98 6.68 -3.19 2.04
CA LEU A 98 5.61 -2.21 1.82
C LEU A 98 6.23 -0.81 1.74
N PHE A 99 6.06 -0.14 0.61
CA PHE A 99 6.41 1.26 0.43
C PHE A 99 5.20 2.15 0.70
N VAL A 100 5.44 3.25 1.41
CA VAL A 100 4.45 4.28 1.70
C VAL A 100 4.98 5.62 1.22
N THR A 101 4.34 6.17 0.19
CA THR A 101 4.72 7.43 -0.44
C THR A 101 3.83 8.57 0.03
N ASN A 102 4.36 9.80 0.06
CA ASN A 102 3.57 10.98 0.38
C ASN A 102 4.11 12.21 -0.38
N GLY A 103 3.81 12.32 -1.66
CA GLY A 103 4.38 13.37 -2.51
C GLY A 103 5.86 13.11 -2.83
N THR A 104 6.68 14.17 -2.90
CA THR A 104 8.02 14.10 -3.52
C THR A 104 9.19 14.05 -2.54
N SER A 105 8.95 14.14 -1.23
CA SER A 105 10.05 14.40 -0.28
C SER A 105 10.59 13.17 0.46
N LYS A 106 9.72 12.23 0.83
CA LYS A 106 10.13 11.02 1.57
C LYS A 106 9.32 9.81 1.14
N ILE A 107 10.00 8.68 1.18
CA ILE A 107 9.41 7.35 1.05
C ILE A 107 9.66 6.62 2.37
N HIS A 108 8.58 6.12 2.95
CA HIS A 108 8.63 5.23 4.11
C HIS A 108 8.60 3.79 3.60
N TYR A 109 9.26 2.87 4.30
CA TYR A 109 9.23 1.47 3.96
C TYR A 109 9.13 0.61 5.21
N TYR A 110 8.49 -0.55 5.06
CA TYR A 110 8.32 -1.55 6.11
C TYR A 110 8.72 -2.91 5.56
N THR A 111 9.51 -3.65 6.34
CA THR A 111 9.85 -5.06 6.11
C THR A 111 9.47 -5.88 7.34
N ALA A 112 9.62 -7.21 7.26
CA ALA A 112 9.34 -8.08 8.41
C ALA A 112 10.28 -7.83 9.62
N GLU A 113 11.48 -7.30 9.39
CA GLU A 113 12.52 -7.17 10.42
C GLU A 113 12.85 -5.71 10.76
N PHE A 114 12.64 -4.79 9.81
CA PHE A 114 13.03 -3.39 9.96
C PHE A 114 12.14 -2.47 9.12
N ASP A 115 12.00 -1.24 9.58
CA ASP A 115 11.27 -0.16 8.93
C ASP A 115 12.12 1.11 8.89
N GLY A 116 11.70 2.10 8.11
CA GLY A 116 12.35 3.38 8.08
C GLY A 116 11.83 4.34 7.02
N SER A 117 12.58 5.42 6.81
CA SER A 117 12.29 6.39 5.76
C SER A 117 13.55 6.91 5.09
N VAL A 118 13.45 7.13 3.79
CA VAL A 118 14.49 7.74 2.95
C VAL A 118 13.98 9.04 2.35
N ARG A 119 14.89 9.98 2.11
CA ARG A 119 14.56 11.20 1.35
C ARG A 119 14.60 10.88 -0.14
N GLY A 120 13.57 11.35 -0.86
CA GLY A 120 13.53 11.35 -2.32
C GLY A 120 14.35 12.46 -2.93
#